data_AF-A0A8J3QL32-F1
#
_entry.id   AF-A0A8J3QL32-F1
#
_cell.length_a   1.000
_cell.length_b   1.000
_cell.length_c   1.000
_cell.angle_alpha   90.00
_cell.angle_beta   90.00
_cell.angle_gamma   90.00
#
_symmetry.space_group_name_H-M   'P 1'
#
loop_
_entity.id
_entity.type
_entity.pdbx_description
1 polymer ?
#
loop_
_entity_poly.entity_id
_entity_poly.type
_entity_poly.pdbx_seq_one_letter_code
_entity_poly.pdbx_strand_id
1 'polypeptide(L)' 'MVDDPSQFSDVTCSLCGRHNREVRVVATSAGPIVCQVCVAKCAEIFDQEVGLTPPVGGWSQRWPLKS' A
#
# COMPACT_ATOMS: atom_id res chain seq x y z
N MET A 1 -30.70 10.53 -3.11
CA MET A 1 -30.06 9.38 -2.44
C MET A 1 -28.91 9.95 -1.67
N VAL A 2 -28.97 9.88 -0.34
CA VAL A 2 -27.91 10.35 0.53
C VAL A 2 -26.75 9.37 0.40
N ASP A 3 -25.59 9.85 -0.07
CA ASP A 3 -24.33 9.12 0.06
C ASP A 3 -24.08 8.94 1.56
N ASP A 4 -24.29 7.71 2.00
CA ASP A 4 -24.07 7.27 3.37
C ASP A 4 -22.56 7.37 3.69
N PRO A 5 -22.13 8.18 4.66
CA PRO A 5 -20.72 8.37 4.98
C PRO A 5 -20.07 7.12 5.60
N SER A 6 -20.83 6.06 5.88
CA SER A 6 -20.32 4.75 6.31
C SER A 6 -19.85 3.89 5.15
N GLN A 7 -20.04 4.33 3.90
CA GLN A 7 -19.52 3.72 2.70
C GLN A 7 -18.04 4.07 2.46
N PHE A 8 -17.23 4.10 3.52
CA PHE A 8 -15.79 3.83 3.39
C PHE A 8 -15.67 2.36 3.02
N SER A 9 -15.98 2.07 1.76
CA SER A 9 -16.01 0.75 1.14
C SER A 9 -14.80 -0.03 1.62
N ASP A 10 -15.00 -1.30 1.93
CA ASP A 10 -13.93 -2.15 2.40
C ASP A 10 -12.93 -2.36 1.25
N VAL A 11 -11.98 -1.43 1.14
CA VAL A 11 -11.07 -1.33 0.01
C VAL A 11 -9.94 -2.32 0.24
N THR A 12 -9.84 -3.29 -0.67
CA THR A 12 -8.77 -4.28 -0.67
C THR A 12 -7.66 -3.88 -1.62
N CYS A 13 -6.43 -4.19 -1.23
CA CYS A 13 -5.29 -4.05 -2.13
C CYS A 13 -5.37 -5.08 -3.25
N SER A 14 -5.30 -4.63 -4.51
CA SER A 14 -5.32 -5.51 -5.68
C SER A 14 -4.08 -6.42 -5.78
N LEU A 15 -2.98 -6.10 -5.08
CA LEU A 15 -1.74 -6.88 -5.12
C LEU A 15 -1.68 -7.96 -4.02
N CYS A 16 -1.97 -7.61 -2.77
CA CYS A 16 -1.86 -8.55 -1.64
C CYS A 16 -3.20 -8.98 -1.03
N GLY A 17 -4.33 -8.40 -1.47
CA GLY A 17 -5.66 -8.71 -0.96
C GLY A 17 -5.99 -8.14 0.42
N ARG A 18 -5.06 -7.46 1.10
CA ARG A 18 -5.28 -6.91 2.45
C ARG A 18 -6.30 -5.78 2.47
N HIS A 19 -7.06 -5.69 3.56
CA HIS A 19 -8.08 -4.66 3.75
C HIS A 19 -7.50 -3.34 4.25
N ASN A 20 -8.13 -2.21 3.88
CA ASN A 20 -7.78 -0.86 4.33
C ASN A 20 -7.75 -0.66 5.87
N ARG A 21 -8.36 -1.59 6.60
CA ARG A 21 -8.33 -1.68 8.06
C ARG A 21 -6.94 -2.07 8.58
N GLU A 22 -6.27 -3.00 7.91
CA GLU A 22 -4.94 -3.52 8.28
C GLU A 22 -3.79 -2.69 7.67
N VAL A 23 -4.05 -2.03 6.54
CA VAL A 23 -3.03 -1.31 5.76
C VAL A 23 -3.56 0.04 5.30
N ARG A 24 -2.72 1.09 5.18
CA ARG A 24 -3.15 2.25 4.39
C ARG A 24 -3.07 1.88 2.91
N VAL A 25 -4.18 2.13 2.23
CA VAL A 25 -4.33 1.95 0.80
C VAL A 25 -4.08 3.29 0.11
N VAL A 26 -3.38 3.22 -1.01
CA VAL A 26 -3.18 4.29 -1.97
C VAL A 26 -4.11 3.96 -3.13
N ALA A 27 -5.24 4.67 -3.18
CA ALA A 27 -6.21 4.56 -4.25
C ALA A 27 -6.06 5.77 -5.18
N THR A 28 -6.04 5.52 -6.49
CA THR A 28 -6.19 6.58 -7.50
C THR A 28 -7.63 6.58 -8.00
N SER A 29 -8.11 7.72 -8.50
CA SER A 29 -9.50 7.87 -8.95
C SER A 29 -9.89 6.96 -10.13
N ALA A 30 -8.91 6.38 -10.83
CA ALA A 30 -9.14 5.53 -12.01
C ALA A 30 -8.06 4.44 -12.17
N GLY A 31 -7.62 3.80 -11.09
CA GLY A 31 -6.55 2.80 -11.15
C GLY A 31 -6.57 1.74 -10.07
N PRO A 32 -5.63 0.77 -10.14
CA PRO A 32 -5.54 -0.30 -9.16
C PRO A 32 -5.25 0.25 -7.77
N ILE A 33 -5.86 -0.36 -6.77
CA ILE A 33 -5.70 0.07 -5.38
C ILE A 33 -4.51 -0.69 -4.78
N VAL A 34 -3.46 0.04 -4.44
CA VAL A 34 -2.22 -0.55 -3.91
C VAL A 34 -2.06 -0.17 -2.45
N CYS A 35 -1.70 -1.11 -1.58
CA CYS A 35 -1.37 -0.76 -0.21
C CYS A 35 0.08 -0.35 -0.08
N GLN A 36 0.33 0.42 0.97
CA GLN A 36 1.66 0.87 1.33
C GLN A 36 2.72 -0.25 1.47
N VAL A 37 2.31 -1.44 1.92
CA VAL A 37 3.22 -2.59 2.08
C VAL A 37 3.64 -3.13 0.72
N CYS A 38 2.71 -3.19 -0.23
CA CYS A 38 3.03 -3.55 -1.60
C CYS A 38 3.94 -2.51 -2.24
N VAL A 39 3.71 -1.22 -1.99
CA VAL A 39 4.60 -0.15 -2.46
C VAL A 39 6.02 -0.32 -1.88
N ALA A 40 6.15 -0.62 -0.58
CA ALA A 40 7.44 -0.86 0.05
C ALA A 40 8.19 -2.05 -0.57
N LYS A 41 7.49 -3.17 -0.80
CA LYS A 41 8.07 -4.33 -1.48
C LYS A 41 8.47 -4.04 -2.93
N CYS A 42 7.65 -3.29 -3.66
CA CYS A 42 7.99 -2.86 -5.01
C CYS A 42 9.25 -1.98 -5.02
N ALA A 43 9.38 -1.07 -4.06
CA ALA A 43 10.57 -0.24 -3.92
C ALA A 43 11.82 -1.07 -3.61
N GLU A 44 11.71 -2.09 -2.76
CA GLU A 44 12.82 -3.04 -2.49
C GLU A 44 13.24 -3.79 -3.77
N ILE A 45 12.28 -4.25 -4.57
CA ILE A 45 12.56 -4.90 -5.86
C ILE A 45 13.24 -3.92 -6.81
N PHE A 46 12.73 -2.68 -6.94
CA PHE A 46 13.35 -1.68 -7.80
C PHE A 46 14.78 -1.40 -7.38
N ASP A 47 15.05 -1.18 -6.08
CA ASP A 47 16.41 -0.96 -5.58
C ASP A 47 17.35 -2.11 -5.91
N GLN A 48 16.88 -3.37 -5.80
CA GLN A 48 17.65 -4.54 -6.20
C GLN A 48 17.98 -4.55 -7.69
N GLU A 49 17.00 -4.26 -8.55
CA GLU A 49 17.17 -4.25 -10.01
C GLU A 49 18.08 -3.11 -10.48
N VAL A 50 17.99 -1.93 -9.86
CA VAL A 50 18.82 -0.78 -10.24
C VAL A 50 20.15 -0.69 -9.47
N GLY A 51 20.41 -1.62 -8.55
CA GLY A 51 21.62 -1.65 -7.73
C GLY A 51 21.72 -0.49 -6.73
N LEU A 52 20.58 0.08 -6.32
CA LEU A 52 20.54 1.11 -5.29
C LEU A 52 20.58 0.48 -3.90
N THR A 53 21.24 1.18 -2.98
CA THR A 53 21.20 0.79 -1.57
C THR A 53 19.88 1.27 -0.97
N PRO A 54 19.07 0.38 -0.36
CA PRO A 54 17.81 0.78 0.26
C PRO A 54 18.08 1.75 1.42
N PRO A 55 17.07 2.55 1.83
CA PRO A 55 17.20 3.44 2.97
C PRO A 55 17.54 2.66 4.24
N VAL A 56 18.20 3.32 5.20
CA VAL A 56 18.49 2.73 6.52
C VAL A 56 17.21 2.18 7.16
N GLY A 57 17.21 0.88 7.46
CA GLY A 57 16.04 0.13 7.97
C GLY A 57 15.15 -0.52 6.91
N GLY A 58 15.35 -0.23 5.61
CA GLY A 58 14.58 -0.79 4.51
C GLY A 58 13.19 -0.16 4.33
N TRP A 59 12.61 -0.33 3.14
CA TRP A 59 11.29 0.24 2.83
C TRP A 59 10.19 -0.36 3.70
N SER A 60 10.31 -1.64 4.04
CA SER A 60 9.37 -2.33 4.92
C SER A 60 9.30 -1.75 6.35
N GLN A 61 10.41 -1.24 6.91
CA GLN A 61 10.36 -0.54 8.21
C GLN A 61 9.81 0.88 8.09
N ARG A 62 10.09 1.55 6.97
CA ARG A 62 9.54 2.89 6.71
C ARG A 62 8.03 2.85 6.60
N TRP A 63 7.45 1.72 6.18
CA TRP A 63 6.02 1.59 6.00
C TRP A 63 5.40 0.36 6.71
N PRO A 64 5.27 0.40 8.04
CA PRO A 64 4.73 -0.71 8.82
C PRO A 64 3.22 -0.91 8.58
N LEU A 65 2.73 -2.11 8.88
CA LEU A 65 1.29 -2.40 8.97
C LEU A 65 0.63 -1.51 10.03
N LYS A 66 -0.66 -1.21 9.89
CA LYS A 66 -1.40 -0.63 11.02
C LYS A 66 -1.49 -1.71 12.11
N SER A 67 -0.98 -1.40 13.30
CA SER A 67 -1.17 -2.24 14.49
C SER A 67 -2.62 -2.21 14.95
#